data_AF-A0A958KAE7-F1
#
_entry.id   AF-A0A958KAE7-F1
#
_cell.length_a   1.000
_cell.length_b   1.000
_cell.length_c   1.000
_cell.angle_alpha   90.00
_cell.angle_beta   90.00
_cell.angle_gamma   90.00
#
_symmetry.space_group_name_H-M   'P 1'
#
loop_
_entity.id
_entity.type
_entity.pdbx_description
1 polymer ?
#
loop_
_entity_poly.entity_id
_entity_poly.type
_entity_poly.pdbx_seq_one_letter_code
_entity_poly.pdbx_strand_id
1 'polypeptide(L)'
;DTMKEIERWEMLGKTTIGEPLNLFFRAVLTKQLTEEIGVKASAMFHERTQQLEDHLTKQEWLVGNSMTAADVTIASTVFYSMLAPEYIALAPLLQPFGEMLNLGEGRDKTRSWVSRVIALDTLP
;
A
#
# COMPACT_ATOMS: atom_id res chain seq x y z
N ASP A 1 -11.48 -2.66 -22.78
CA ASP A 1 -12.05 -3.85 -22.12
C ASP A 1 -11.76 -3.70 -20.64
N THR A 2 -12.79 -3.39 -19.86
CA THR A 2 -12.69 -3.01 -18.44
C THR A 2 -12.03 -4.10 -17.60
N MET A 3 -12.26 -5.38 -17.91
CA MET A 3 -11.66 -6.49 -17.15
C MET A 3 -10.14 -6.51 -17.32
N LYS A 4 -9.66 -6.35 -18.56
CA LYS A 4 -8.21 -6.31 -18.85
C LYS A 4 -7.52 -5.13 -18.18
N GLU A 5 -8.23 -4.03 -17.95
CA GLU A 5 -7.69 -2.87 -17.26
C GLU A 5 -7.58 -3.11 -15.75
N ILE A 6 -8.59 -3.75 -15.16
CA ILE A 6 -8.55 -4.20 -13.76
C ILE A 6 -7.36 -5.15 -13.54
N GLU A 7 -7.22 -6.17 -14.37
CA GLU A 7 -6.12 -7.15 -14.27
C GLU A 7 -4.73 -6.50 -14.39
N ARG A 8 -4.58 -5.46 -15.23
CA ARG A 8 -3.32 -4.71 -15.35
C ARG A 8 -2.97 -3.97 -14.07
N TRP A 9 -3.95 -3.31 -13.45
CA TRP A 9 -3.73 -2.64 -12.17
C TRP A 9 -3.43 -3.63 -11.06
N GLU A 10 -4.14 -4.76 -10.99
CA GLU A 10 -3.83 -5.81 -10.02
C GLU A 10 -2.41 -6.35 -10.20
N MET A 11 -1.97 -6.55 -11.45
CA MET A 11 -0.62 -7.01 -11.74
C MET A 11 0.41 -5.99 -11.26
N LEU A 12 0.22 -4.70 -11.57
CA LEU A 12 1.09 -3.62 -11.07
C LEU A 12 1.14 -3.61 -9.55
N GLY A 13 -0.01 -3.79 -8.89
CA GLY A 13 -0.14 -3.90 -7.45
C GLY A 13 0.72 -5.03 -6.87
N LYS A 14 0.62 -6.22 -7.45
CA LYS A 14 1.28 -7.43 -6.95
C LYS A 14 2.78 -7.45 -7.24
N THR A 15 3.21 -6.95 -8.40
CA THR A 15 4.61 -7.09 -8.84
C THR A 15 5.45 -5.86 -8.52
N THR A 16 4.93 -4.66 -8.78
CA THR A 16 5.69 -3.42 -8.61
C THR A 16 5.42 -2.82 -7.24
N ILE A 17 4.16 -2.50 -6.92
CA ILE A 17 3.82 -1.82 -5.66
C ILE A 17 3.99 -2.74 -4.44
N GLY A 18 3.84 -4.05 -4.62
CA GLY A 18 3.99 -5.05 -3.56
C GLY A 18 5.44 -5.47 -3.26
N GLU A 19 6.40 -5.23 -4.15
CA GLU A 19 7.79 -5.62 -3.93
C GLU A 19 8.41 -5.02 -2.65
N PRO A 20 8.22 -3.71 -2.34
CA PRO A 20 8.76 -3.11 -1.12
C PRO A 20 8.16 -3.75 0.14
N LEU A 21 6.86 -4.05 0.11
CA LEU A 21 6.20 -4.77 1.19
C LEU A 21 6.80 -6.16 1.37
N ASN A 22 6.98 -6.91 0.28
CA ASN A 22 7.57 -8.25 0.33
C ASN A 22 9.01 -8.25 0.85
N LEU A 23 9.81 -7.25 0.47
CA LEU A 23 11.16 -7.05 1.00
C LEU A 23 11.13 -6.86 2.52
N PHE A 24 10.28 -5.94 2.99
CA PHE A 24 10.18 -5.60 4.41
C PHE A 24 9.61 -6.77 5.22
N PHE A 25 8.51 -7.35 4.76
CA PHE A 25 7.82 -8.49 5.38
C PHE A 25 8.75 -9.70 5.51
N ARG A 26 9.53 -10.01 4.46
CA ARG A 26 10.55 -11.07 4.53
C ARG A 26 11.58 -10.78 5.60
N ALA A 27 12.10 -9.55 5.69
CA ALA A 27 13.09 -9.18 6.69
C ALA A 27 12.55 -9.27 8.13
N VAL A 28 11.28 -8.93 8.35
CA VAL A 28 10.58 -9.16 9.62
C VAL A 28 10.55 -10.65 9.96
N LEU A 29 10.06 -11.48 9.04
CA LEU A 29 9.90 -12.92 9.27
C LEU A 29 11.24 -13.66 9.47
N THR A 30 12.29 -13.26 8.74
CA THR A 30 13.62 -13.85 8.87
C THR A 30 14.44 -13.23 10.01
N LYS A 31 13.89 -12.27 10.76
CA LYS A 31 14.57 -11.53 11.84
C LYS A 31 15.85 -10.83 11.36
N GLN A 32 15.82 -10.34 10.13
CA GLN A 32 16.91 -9.62 9.47
C GLN A 32 16.57 -8.14 9.21
N LEU A 33 15.48 -7.64 9.82
CA LEU A 33 15.08 -6.25 9.66
C LEU A 33 16.15 -5.31 10.23
N THR A 34 16.56 -4.35 9.40
CA THR A 34 17.49 -3.28 9.76
C THR A 34 16.90 -1.94 9.33
N GLU A 35 17.43 -0.84 9.90
CA GLU A 35 17.06 0.52 9.48
C GLU A 35 17.25 0.74 7.98
N GLU A 36 18.36 0.23 7.41
CA GLU A 36 18.64 0.30 5.98
C GLU A 36 17.52 -0.35 5.14
N ILE A 37 17.01 -1.50 5.56
CA ILE A 37 15.89 -2.17 4.87
C ILE A 37 14.62 -1.33 4.99
N GLY A 38 14.34 -0.73 6.14
CA GLY A 38 13.18 0.15 6.34
C GLY A 38 13.22 1.40 5.45
N VAL A 39 14.37 2.08 5.43
CA VAL A 39 14.61 3.25 4.56
C VAL A 39 14.46 2.86 3.09
N LYS A 40 15.07 1.74 2.67
CA LYS A 40 14.99 1.24 1.30
C LYS A 40 13.56 0.90 0.89
N ALA A 41 12.84 0.15 1.73
CA ALA A 41 11.45 -0.24 1.44
C ALA A 41 10.53 0.99 1.36
N SER A 42 10.69 1.95 2.26
CA SER A 42 9.92 3.21 2.24
C SER A 42 10.21 4.05 0.99
N ALA A 43 11.49 4.17 0.60
CA ALA A 43 11.87 4.86 -0.64
C ALA A 43 11.27 4.19 -1.88
N MET A 44 11.31 2.85 -1.95
CA MET A 44 10.69 2.11 -3.04
C MET A 44 9.15 2.27 -3.05
N PHE A 45 8.49 2.27 -1.89
CA PHE A 45 7.06 2.55 -1.80
C PHE A 45 6.73 3.94 -2.35
N HIS A 46 7.47 4.95 -1.89
CA HIS A 46 7.29 6.32 -2.34
C HIS A 46 7.43 6.42 -3.85
N GLU A 47 8.54 5.93 -4.43
CA GLU A 47 8.78 5.95 -5.88
C GLU A 47 7.66 5.23 -6.66
N ARG A 48 7.34 3.99 -6.26
CA ARG A 48 6.46 3.11 -7.05
C ARG A 48 4.99 3.47 -6.94
N THR A 49 4.62 4.25 -5.94
CA THR A 49 3.26 4.81 -5.80
C THR A 49 3.09 6.16 -6.49
N GLN A 50 4.12 6.72 -7.13
CA GLN A 50 3.96 7.98 -7.89
C GLN A 50 2.93 7.85 -9.01
N GLN A 51 2.97 6.76 -9.79
CA GLN A 51 1.98 6.53 -10.86
C GLN A 51 0.55 6.44 -10.29
N LEU A 52 0.42 5.84 -9.10
CA LEU A 52 -0.86 5.74 -8.40
C LEU A 52 -1.37 7.12 -7.99
N GLU A 53 -0.51 7.95 -7.40
CA GLU A 53 -0.83 9.33 -7.02
C GLU A 53 -1.25 10.19 -8.23
N ASP A 54 -0.50 10.10 -9.34
CA ASP A 54 -0.77 10.85 -10.56
C ASP A 54 -2.12 10.45 -11.19
N HIS A 55 -2.46 9.16 -11.11
CA HIS A 55 -3.75 8.64 -11.56
C HIS A 55 -4.89 9.13 -10.66
N LEU A 56 -4.75 8.97 -9.35
CA LEU A 56 -5.76 9.34 -8.34
C LEU A 56 -5.97 10.85 -8.20
N THR A 57 -5.03 11.66 -8.71
CA THR A 57 -5.24 13.10 -8.85
C THR A 57 -6.29 13.44 -9.91
N LYS A 58 -6.46 12.58 -10.91
CA LYS A 58 -7.35 12.79 -12.07
C LYS A 58 -8.64 11.99 -11.98
N GLN A 59 -8.59 10.85 -11.30
CA GLN A 59 -9.71 9.91 -11.20
C GLN A 59 -9.90 9.45 -9.77
N GLU A 60 -11.13 9.14 -9.42
CA GLU A 60 -11.48 8.72 -8.05
C GLU A 60 -11.13 7.25 -7.78
N TRP A 61 -11.20 6.40 -8.80
CA TRP A 61 -10.97 4.96 -8.74
C TRP A 61 -9.96 4.54 -9.81
N LEU A 62 -9.37 3.35 -9.66
CA LEU A 62 -8.38 2.87 -10.63
C LEU A 62 -8.98 2.59 -12.00
N VAL A 63 -10.21 2.09 -12.04
CA VAL A 63 -10.93 1.76 -13.27
C VAL A 63 -12.38 2.20 -13.19
N GLY A 64 -12.79 3.07 -14.11
CA GLY A 64 -14.17 3.54 -14.20
C GLY A 64 -14.59 4.44 -13.04
N ASN A 65 -15.86 4.35 -12.64
CA ASN A 65 -16.50 5.28 -11.70
C ASN A 65 -16.84 4.64 -10.34
N SER A 66 -16.37 3.43 -10.06
CA SER A 66 -16.65 2.71 -8.82
C SER A 66 -15.46 1.86 -8.40
N MET A 67 -15.39 1.49 -7.13
CA MET A 67 -14.40 0.56 -6.61
C MET A 67 -14.41 -0.77 -7.37
N THR A 68 -13.24 -1.31 -7.65
CA THR A 68 -13.03 -2.61 -8.29
C THR A 68 -12.05 -3.47 -7.50
N ALA A 69 -11.83 -4.72 -7.95
CA ALA A 69 -10.82 -5.60 -7.37
C ALA A 69 -9.39 -5.03 -7.46
N ALA A 70 -9.12 -4.20 -8.48
CA ALA A 70 -7.86 -3.47 -8.59
C ALA A 70 -7.64 -2.55 -7.38
N ASP A 71 -8.70 -1.85 -6.95
CA ASP A 71 -8.58 -0.91 -5.84
C ASP A 71 -8.29 -1.63 -4.54
N VAL A 72 -9.06 -2.69 -4.24
CA VAL A 72 -8.87 -3.52 -3.04
C VAL A 72 -7.48 -4.14 -2.99
N THR A 73 -7.01 -4.68 -4.13
CA THR A 73 -5.69 -5.32 -4.23
C THR A 73 -4.56 -4.35 -3.92
N ILE A 74 -4.59 -3.16 -4.51
CA ILE A 74 -3.50 -2.19 -4.33
C ILE A 74 -3.61 -1.50 -2.96
N ALA A 75 -4.82 -1.11 -2.54
CA ALA A 75 -5.01 -0.38 -1.29
C ALA A 75 -4.58 -1.22 -0.08
N SER A 76 -4.92 -2.50 -0.05
CA SER A 76 -4.48 -3.42 1.03
C SER A 76 -2.96 -3.56 1.11
N THR A 77 -2.26 -3.47 -0.03
CA THR A 77 -0.80 -3.49 -0.08
C THR A 77 -0.21 -2.19 0.45
N VAL A 78 -0.71 -1.05 -0.02
CA VAL A 78 -0.20 0.29 0.39
C VAL A 78 -0.53 0.59 1.85
N PHE A 79 -1.64 0.06 2.37
CA PHE A 79 -2.09 0.27 3.75
C PHE A 79 -1.03 -0.08 4.80
N TYR A 80 -0.18 -1.09 4.55
CA TYR A 80 0.92 -1.44 5.46
C TYR A 80 1.96 -0.32 5.65
N SER A 81 2.07 0.62 4.71
CA SER A 81 2.93 1.82 4.82
C SER A 81 2.25 3.00 5.52
N MET A 82 1.03 2.76 6.04
CA MET A 82 0.15 3.75 6.66
C MET A 82 -0.53 3.20 7.94
N LEU A 83 0.03 2.16 8.56
CA LEU A 83 -0.60 1.54 9.72
C LEU A 83 -0.72 2.52 10.88
N ALA A 84 -1.95 2.71 11.33
CA ALA A 84 -2.23 3.49 12.52
C ALA A 84 -2.02 2.62 13.80
N PRO A 85 -1.75 3.25 14.96
CA PRO A 85 -1.46 2.53 16.20
C PRO A 85 -2.53 1.50 16.61
N GLU A 86 -3.80 1.72 16.25
CA GLU A 86 -4.90 0.84 16.60
C GLU A 86 -4.76 -0.53 15.91
N TYR A 87 -4.30 -0.57 14.66
CA TYR A 87 -4.04 -1.81 13.93
C TYR A 87 -2.83 -2.56 14.49
N ILE A 88 -1.80 -1.82 14.92
CA ILE A 88 -0.60 -2.40 15.53
C ILE A 88 -0.94 -3.06 16.87
N ALA A 89 -1.84 -2.45 17.65
CA ALA A 89 -2.30 -3.00 18.92
C ALA A 89 -2.99 -4.37 18.78
N LEU A 90 -3.65 -4.62 17.63
CA LEU A 90 -4.31 -5.90 17.34
C LEU A 90 -3.32 -7.01 16.94
N ALA A 91 -2.16 -6.64 16.40
CA ALA A 91 -1.16 -7.59 15.93
C ALA A 91 0.26 -7.03 16.15
N PRO A 92 0.92 -7.35 17.28
CA PRO A 92 2.26 -6.83 17.61
C PRO A 92 3.33 -7.13 16.55
N LEU A 93 3.14 -8.16 15.72
CA LEU A 93 4.00 -8.44 14.56
C LEU A 93 4.05 -7.28 13.56
N LEU A 94 3.04 -6.41 13.55
CA LEU A 94 2.96 -5.23 12.70
C LEU A 94 3.71 -4.02 13.25
N GLN A 95 4.20 -4.07 14.49
CA GLN A 95 4.90 -2.93 15.10
C GLN A 95 6.05 -2.37 14.24
N PRO A 96 6.93 -3.20 13.64
CA PRO A 96 8.00 -2.68 12.80
C PRO A 96 7.51 -1.95 11.55
N PHE A 97 6.32 -2.30 11.04
CA PHE A 97 5.74 -1.64 9.86
C PHE A 97 5.35 -0.21 10.20
N GLY A 98 4.68 0.01 11.34
CA GLY A 98 4.33 1.36 11.78
C GLY A 98 5.54 2.22 12.14
N GLU A 99 6.63 1.62 12.59
CA GLU A 99 7.84 2.34 13.01
C GLU A 99 8.78 2.69 11.85
N MET A 100 8.88 1.81 10.84
CA MET A 100 9.96 1.89 9.83
C MET A 100 9.48 1.95 8.38
N LEU A 101 8.22 1.62 8.11
CA LEU A 101 7.67 1.60 6.76
C LEU A 101 6.72 2.78 6.55
N ASN A 102 7.02 3.65 5.60
CA ASN A 102 6.19 4.81 5.32
C ASN A 102 6.06 5.08 3.82
N LEU A 103 4.93 5.69 3.44
CA LEU A 103 4.60 6.03 2.06
C LEU A 103 5.36 7.28 1.53
N GLY A 104 5.98 8.06 2.42
CA GLY A 104 6.61 9.35 2.10
C GLY A 104 5.62 10.50 1.88
N GLU A 105 6.15 11.71 1.72
CA GLU A 105 5.37 12.94 1.47
C GLU A 105 4.77 12.98 0.05
N GLY A 106 3.83 13.91 -0.22
CA GLY A 106 3.29 14.12 -1.57
C GLY A 106 2.46 12.94 -2.11
N ARG A 107 1.79 12.20 -1.21
CA ARG A 107 0.96 11.03 -1.53
C ARG A 107 -0.47 11.18 -1.01
N ASP A 108 -0.98 12.41 -1.00
CA ASP A 108 -2.21 12.75 -0.31
C ASP A 108 -3.44 12.09 -0.95
N LYS A 109 -3.49 11.98 -2.29
CA LYS A 109 -4.58 11.30 -2.99
C LYS A 109 -4.53 9.81 -2.74
N THR A 110 -3.35 9.22 -2.77
CA THR A 110 -3.13 7.81 -2.41
C THR A 110 -3.57 7.54 -0.98
N ARG A 111 -3.18 8.37 0.00
CA ARG A 111 -3.58 8.21 1.40
C ARG A 111 -5.09 8.27 1.58
N SER A 112 -5.73 9.27 0.97
CA SER A 112 -7.18 9.45 1.02
C SER A 112 -7.92 8.27 0.39
N TRP A 113 -7.46 7.82 -0.78
CA TRP A 113 -8.02 6.67 -1.49
C TRP A 113 -7.85 5.36 -0.71
N VAL A 114 -6.67 5.08 -0.15
CA VAL A 114 -6.45 3.91 0.72
C VAL A 114 -7.39 3.94 1.91
N SER A 115 -7.49 5.09 2.60
CA SER A 115 -8.36 5.24 3.76
C SER A 115 -9.83 4.97 3.40
N ARG A 116 -10.29 5.43 2.24
CA ARG A 116 -11.65 5.17 1.76
C ARG A 116 -11.89 3.69 1.47
N VAL A 117 -10.93 3.00 0.85
CA VAL A 117 -11.06 1.56 0.55
C VAL A 117 -11.07 0.74 1.84
N ILE A 118 -10.15 1.02 2.76
CA ILE A 118 -10.01 0.27 4.03
C ILE A 118 -11.15 0.59 5.01
N ALA A 119 -11.78 1.76 4.97
CA ALA A 119 -12.93 2.07 5.80
C ALA A 119 -14.14 1.11 5.59
N LEU A 120 -14.16 0.38 4.47
CA LEU A 120 -15.15 -0.65 4.19
C LEU A 120 -14.82 -1.99 4.84
N ASP A 121 -13.57 -2.19 5.25
CA ASP A 121 -13.12 -3.31 6.07
C ASP A 121 -13.34 -2.93 7.55
N THR A 122 -14.53 -3.21 8.06
CA THR A 122 -14.84 -2.97 9.47
C THR A 122 -14.00 -3.92 10.33
N LEU A 123 -13.06 -3.36 11.10
CA LEU A 123 -12.35 -4.09 12.14
C LEU A 123 -13.36 -4.90 12.99
N PRO A 124 -13.11 -6.20 13.24
CA PRO A 124 -13.98 -7.03 14.08
C PRO A 124 -14.01 -6.58 15.55
#